data_AF-A0A1F8EGW7-F1
#
_entry.id   AF-A0A1F8EGW7-F1
#
_cell.length_a   1.000
_cell.length_b   1.000
_cell.length_c   1.000
_cell.angle_alpha   90.00
_cell.angle_beta   90.00
_cell.angle_gamma   90.00
#
_symmetry.space_group_name_H-M   'P 1'
#
loop_
_entity.id
_entity.type
_entity.pdbx_description
1 polymer ?
#
loop_
_entity_poly.entity_id
_entity_poly.type
_entity_poly.pdbx_seq_one_letter_code
_entity_poly.pdbx_strand_id
1 'polypeptide(L)'
;MAFSYLSVIHSDIKGDYYAKGIKLAKDKIVEITRSYNNGCHAIVRLETDYPVMIGFARNGSPAYSCTCVVFSHDCICEHIVATAITYDQSRGVSFTP
;
A
#
# COMPACT_ATOMS: atom_id res chain seq x y z
N MET A 1 10.74 17.25 3.90
CA MET A 1 10.83 15.81 3.55
C MET A 1 9.49 15.39 3.00
N ALA A 2 9.47 14.74 1.84
CA ALA A 2 8.23 14.14 1.34
C ALA A 2 7.91 12.89 2.17
N PHE A 3 6.64 12.74 2.55
CA PHE A 3 6.15 11.62 3.33
C PHE A 3 6.18 10.31 2.51
N SER A 4 6.55 9.18 3.12
CA SER A 4 6.60 7.85 2.47
C SER A 4 5.77 6.83 3.25
N TYR A 5 4.70 6.31 2.67
CA TYR A 5 3.91 5.25 3.30
C TYR A 5 4.70 3.96 3.47
N LEU A 6 5.46 3.56 2.44
CA LEU A 6 6.18 2.29 2.49
C LEU A 6 7.24 2.31 3.60
N SER A 7 7.92 3.46 3.81
CA SER A 7 8.90 3.60 4.88
C SER A 7 8.27 3.44 6.27
N VAL A 8 7.03 3.91 6.43
CA VAL A 8 6.28 3.79 7.70
C VAL A 8 5.85 2.36 7.98
N ILE A 9 5.41 1.64 6.95
CA ILE A 9 4.89 0.29 7.13
C ILE A 9 5.96 -0.80 7.01
N HIS A 10 7.20 -0.44 6.66
CA HIS A 10 8.27 -1.40 6.34
C HIS A 10 8.54 -2.40 7.47
N SER A 11 8.51 -1.94 8.72
CA SER A 11 8.71 -2.79 9.91
C SER A 11 7.64 -3.87 10.09
N ASP A 12 6.47 -3.65 9.51
CA ASP A 12 5.29 -4.50 9.69
C ASP A 12 5.14 -5.51 8.53
N ILE A 13 5.97 -5.37 7.48
CA ILE A 13 5.99 -6.28 6.33
C ILE A 13 6.72 -7.57 6.72
N LYS A 14 6.08 -8.72 6.49
CA LYS A 14 6.63 -10.05 6.82
C LYS A 14 6.85 -10.91 5.58
N GLY A 15 7.83 -11.81 5.65
CA GLY A 15 8.09 -12.80 4.60
C GLY A 15 8.25 -12.19 3.21
N ASP A 16 7.70 -12.86 2.20
CA ASP A 16 7.86 -12.46 0.79
C ASP A 16 6.89 -11.35 0.33
N TYR A 17 6.09 -10.77 1.23
CA TYR A 17 5.08 -9.76 0.86
C TYR A 17 5.71 -8.50 0.26
N TYR A 18 6.94 -8.14 0.66
CA TYR A 18 7.66 -7.01 0.08
C TYR A 18 7.95 -7.24 -1.41
N ALA A 19 8.56 -8.38 -1.74
CA ALA A 19 8.90 -8.74 -3.11
C ALA A 19 7.66 -8.89 -3.99
N LYS A 20 6.60 -9.51 -3.46
CA LYS A 20 5.30 -9.62 -4.13
C LYS A 20 4.67 -8.25 -4.37
N GLY A 21 4.69 -7.36 -3.38
CA GLY A 21 4.16 -6.00 -3.51
C GLY A 21 4.89 -5.18 -4.57
N ILE A 22 6.22 -5.29 -4.65
CA ILE A 22 7.00 -4.67 -5.73
C ILE A 22 6.55 -5.18 -7.10
N LYS A 23 6.36 -6.50 -7.24
CA LYS A 23 5.92 -7.10 -8.50
C LYS A 23 4.54 -6.57 -8.91
N LEU A 24 3.57 -6.57 -8.00
CA LEU A 24 2.22 -6.05 -8.27
C LEU A 24 2.22 -4.57 -8.69
N ALA A 25 3.04 -3.73 -8.03
CA ALA A 25 3.18 -2.32 -8.38
C ALA A 25 3.82 -2.15 -9.78
N LYS A 26 4.86 -2.93 -10.10
CA LYS A 26 5.51 -2.93 -11.43
C LYS A 26 4.57 -3.39 -12.54
N ASP A 27 3.76 -4.41 -12.26
CA ASP A 27 2.78 -4.96 -13.19
C ASP A 27 1.55 -4.05 -13.36
N LYS A 28 1.50 -2.90 -12.66
CA LYS A 28 0.40 -1.92 -12.66
C LYS A 28 -0.96 -2.55 -12.31
N ILE A 29 -0.92 -3.56 -11.43
CA ILE A 29 -2.11 -4.23 -10.92
C ILE A 29 -2.85 -3.33 -9.91
N VAL A 30 -2.15 -2.38 -9.29
CA VAL A 30 -2.73 -1.42 -8.36
C VAL A 30 -2.96 -0.07 -9.03
N GLU A 31 -4.16 0.46 -8.86
CA GLU A 31 -4.56 1.77 -9.34
C GLU A 31 -5.02 2.64 -8.17
N ILE A 32 -4.41 3.82 -8.00
CA ILE A 32 -4.87 4.79 -7.02
C ILE A 32 -6.07 5.53 -7.59
N THR A 33 -7.22 5.33 -6.96
CA THR A 33 -8.48 5.97 -7.38
C THR A 33 -8.67 7.33 -6.73
N ARG A 34 -8.12 7.53 -5.54
CA ARG A 34 -8.25 8.79 -4.81
C ARG A 34 -7.10 9.01 -3.84
N SER A 35 -6.53 10.20 -3.86
CA SER A 35 -5.52 10.65 -2.89
C SER A 35 -6.11 11.68 -1.93
N TYR A 36 -5.65 11.64 -0.69
CA TYR A 36 -5.98 12.58 0.38
C TYR A 36 -4.69 13.16 0.95
N ASN A 37 -4.80 14.22 1.77
CA ASN A 37 -3.64 14.81 2.44
C ASN A 37 -2.84 13.77 3.24
N ASN A 38 -3.53 12.78 3.81
CA ASN A 38 -2.97 11.81 4.75
C ASN A 38 -3.35 10.37 4.35
N GLY A 39 -3.36 10.03 3.05
CA GLY A 39 -3.74 8.69 2.62
C GLY A 39 -4.14 8.57 1.15
N CYS A 40 -4.54 7.36 0.76
CA CYS A 40 -5.18 7.10 -0.53
C CYS A 40 -6.10 5.88 -0.49
N HIS A 41 -7.00 5.84 -1.45
CA HIS A 41 -7.73 4.65 -1.86
C HIS A 41 -7.13 4.13 -3.16
N ALA A 42 -7.03 2.81 -3.24
CA ALA A 42 -6.62 2.11 -4.43
C ALA A 42 -7.55 0.93 -4.72
N ILE A 43 -7.54 0.48 -5.96
CA ILE A 43 -8.17 -0.76 -6.39
C ILE A 43 -7.05 -1.68 -6.90
N VAL A 44 -7.10 -2.93 -6.51
CA VAL A 44 -6.21 -3.99 -7.01
C VAL A 44 -6.98 -4.79 -8.06
N ARG A 45 -6.46 -4.85 -9.28
CA ARG A 45 -7.08 -5.50 -10.44
C ARG A 45 -6.50 -6.90 -10.69
N LEU A 46 -7.05 -7.91 -10.04
CA LEU A 46 -6.72 -9.33 -10.23
C LEU A 46 -7.89 -10.07 -10.89
N GLU A 47 -8.11 -11.35 -10.58
CA GLU A 47 -9.33 -12.07 -10.99
C GLU A 47 -10.61 -11.42 -10.44
N THR A 48 -10.49 -10.66 -9.35
CA THR A 48 -11.56 -9.85 -8.78
C THR A 48 -10.97 -8.53 -8.30
N ASP A 49 -11.67 -7.43 -8.60
CA ASP A 49 -11.30 -6.10 -8.14
C ASP A 49 -11.67 -5.93 -6.67
N TYR A 50 -10.76 -5.38 -5.88
CA TYR A 50 -11.08 -5.04 -4.49
C TYR A 50 -10.33 -3.79 -4.00
N PRO A 51 -10.92 -3.05 -3.04
CA PRO A 51 -10.35 -1.83 -2.51
C PRO A 51 -9.21 -2.09 -1.52
N VAL A 52 -8.24 -1.17 -1.54
CA VAL A 52 -7.18 -1.00 -0.54
C VAL A 52 -7.22 0.45 -0.06
N MET A 53 -7.15 0.62 1.25
CA MET A 53 -7.07 1.94 1.89
C MET A 53 -5.78 2.01 2.69
N ILE A 54 -5.01 3.08 2.49
CA ILE A 54 -3.86 3.42 3.33
C ILE A 54 -4.00 4.87 3.80
N GLY A 55 -3.60 5.14 5.03
CA GLY A 55 -3.82 6.43 5.64
C GLY A 55 -3.17 6.58 7.00
N PHE A 56 -3.55 7.65 7.68
CA PHE A 56 -3.26 7.86 9.10
C PHE A 56 -4.54 7.91 9.92
N ALA A 57 -4.52 7.22 11.06
CA ALA A 57 -5.51 7.41 12.11
C ALA A 57 -5.35 8.80 12.77
N ARG A 58 -6.36 9.20 13.55
CA ARG A 58 -6.38 10.53 14.22
C ARG A 58 -5.20 10.75 15.17
N ASN A 59 -4.65 9.68 15.73
CA ASN A 59 -3.48 9.71 16.62
C ASN A 59 -2.13 9.74 15.86
N GLY A 60 -2.16 9.82 14.52
CA GLY A 60 -0.96 9.83 13.68
C GLY A 60 -0.34 8.45 13.43
N SER A 61 -0.97 7.37 13.87
CA SER A 61 -0.52 6.00 13.55
C SER A 61 -0.92 5.62 12.12
N PRO A 62 -0.09 4.86 11.38
CA PRO A 62 -0.48 4.32 10.08
C PRO A 62 -1.74 3.46 10.23
N ALA A 63 -2.66 3.59 9.29
CA ALA A 63 -3.88 2.82 9.22
C ALA A 63 -4.02 2.27 7.80
N TYR A 64 -4.29 0.98 7.71
CA TYR A 64 -4.44 0.30 6.43
C TYR A 64 -5.55 -0.74 6.50
N SER A 65 -6.22 -0.93 5.37
CA SER A 65 -7.30 -1.91 5.21
C SER A 65 -7.22 -2.48 3.80
N CYS A 66 -7.36 -3.79 3.68
CA CYS A 66 -7.45 -4.48 2.41
C CYS A 66 -8.58 -5.51 2.51
N THR A 67 -9.44 -5.57 1.50
CA THR A 67 -10.53 -6.55 1.48
C THR A 67 -10.16 -7.80 0.67
N CYS A 68 -8.87 -8.07 0.45
CA CYS A 68 -8.46 -9.32 -0.21
C CYS A 68 -8.72 -10.52 0.71
N VAL A 69 -8.98 -11.68 0.11
CA VAL A 69 -9.35 -12.93 0.82
C VAL A 69 -8.26 -13.41 1.80
N VAL A 70 -7.01 -12.97 1.60
CA VAL A 70 -5.84 -13.38 2.37
C VAL A 70 -5.53 -12.41 3.53
N PHE A 71 -6.15 -11.24 3.57
CA PHE A 71 -5.85 -10.23 4.60
C PHE A 71 -6.49 -10.59 5.94
N SER A 72 -5.69 -11.13 6.88
CA SER A 72 -6.07 -11.19 8.29
C SER A 72 -5.75 -9.85 8.96
N HIS A 73 -6.58 -9.43 9.92
CA HIS A 73 -6.53 -8.11 10.56
C HIS A 73 -5.20 -7.80 11.29
N ASP A 74 -4.26 -8.76 11.36
CA ASP A 74 -3.03 -8.67 12.15
C ASP A 74 -1.73 -8.62 11.31
N CYS A 75 -1.79 -8.60 9.97
CA CYS A 75 -0.60 -8.57 9.11
C CYS A 75 -0.79 -7.74 7.83
N ILE A 76 0.26 -7.00 7.42
CA ILE A 76 0.31 -6.33 6.12
C ILE A 76 0.42 -7.35 4.98
N CYS A 77 -0.43 -7.24 3.98
CA CYS A 77 -0.37 -8.03 2.75
C CYS A 77 0.36 -7.30 1.61
N GLU A 78 0.74 -8.04 0.58
CA GLU A 78 1.42 -7.56 -0.63
C GLU A 78 0.65 -6.44 -1.36
N HIS A 79 -0.67 -6.39 -1.24
CA HIS A 79 -1.52 -5.39 -1.88
C HIS A 79 -1.43 -4.01 -1.21
N ILE A 80 -1.28 -3.99 0.11
CA ILE A 80 -1.02 -2.75 0.87
C ILE A 80 0.38 -2.26 0.54
N VAL A 81 1.36 -3.16 0.48
CA VAL A 81 2.73 -2.83 0.06
C VAL A 81 2.74 -2.23 -1.35
N ALA A 82 2.09 -2.89 -2.30
CA ALA A 82 1.98 -2.41 -3.67
C ALA A 82 1.31 -1.03 -3.74
N THR A 83 0.24 -0.83 -2.98
CA THR A 83 -0.45 0.47 -2.88
C THR A 83 0.44 1.56 -2.32
N ALA A 84 1.19 1.27 -1.25
CA ALA A 84 2.16 2.21 -0.67
C ALA A 84 3.26 2.57 -1.66
N ILE A 85 3.78 1.59 -2.42
CA ILE A 85 4.77 1.83 -3.48
C ILE A 85 4.19 2.74 -4.57
N THR A 86 3.02 2.40 -5.11
CA THR A 86 2.36 3.18 -6.17
C THR A 86 2.05 4.60 -5.71
N TYR A 87 1.66 4.78 -4.44
CA TYR A 87 1.36 6.11 -3.88
C TYR A 87 2.61 6.97 -3.79
N ASP A 88 3.65 6.44 -3.17
CA ASP A 88 4.92 7.15 -3.00
C ASP A 88 5.55 7.46 -4.39
N GLN A 89 5.47 6.55 -5.36
CA GLN A 89 5.85 6.81 -6.75
C GLN A 89 5.05 7.94 -7.40
N SER A 90 3.72 7.98 -7.21
CA SER A 90 2.86 9.06 -7.73
C SER A 90 3.21 10.44 -7.16
N ARG A 91 3.87 10.46 -5.99
CA ARG A 91 4.32 11.65 -5.29
C ARG A 91 5.78 12.02 -5.58
N GLY A 92 6.45 11.28 -6.46
CA GLY A 92 7.87 11.48 -6.80
C GLY A 92 8.81 11.12 -5.65
N VAL A 93 8.35 10.31 -4.68
CA VAL A 93 9.18 9.81 -3.59
C VAL A 93 10.03 8.66 -4.13
N SER A 94 11.35 8.84 -4.09
CA SER A 94 12.30 7.83 -4.56
C SER A 94 12.43 6.74 -3.51
N PHE A 95 12.17 5.49 -3.91
CA PHE A 95 12.56 4.34 -3.11
C PHE A 95 13.96 3.88 -3.47
N THR A 96 14.83 3.83 -2.47
CA THR A 96 16.02 2.99 -2.52
C THR A 96 15.67 1.72 -1.73
N PRO A 97 15.66 0.53 -2.36
CA PRO A 97 15.48 -0.73 -1.65
C PRO A 97 16.63 -1.02 -0.69
#